data_AF-A0A519RXQ1-F1
#
_entry.id   AF-A0A519RXQ1-F1
#
_cell.length_a   1.000
_cell.length_b   1.000
_cell.length_c   1.000
_cell.angle_alpha   90.00
_cell.angle_beta   90.00
_cell.angle_gamma   90.00
#
_symmetry.space_group_name_H-M   'P 1'
#
loop_
_entity.id
_entity.type
_entity.pdbx_description
1 polymer ?
#
loop_
_entity_poly.entity_id
_entity_poly.type
_entity_poly.pdbx_seq_one_letter_code
_entity_poly.pdbx_strand_id
1 'polypeptide(L)'
;MPRAKVQRKSTAIDMTAMCDVSFLLLTFFILTATARQPDPLEVTTPSSSYKFKVPDVDIAILSIGHGKVFYEVVGKDVKMATLDKMGERYNIKFTP
;
A
#
# COMPACT_ATOMS: atom_id res chain seq x y z
N MET A 1 59.33 -27.97 -9.73
CA MET A 1 58.69 -28.14 -8.39
C MET A 1 57.25 -28.57 -8.61
N PRO A 2 56.72 -29.60 -7.91
CA PRO A 2 55.36 -30.05 -8.10
C PRO A 2 54.38 -29.02 -7.52
N ARG A 3 53.36 -28.63 -8.30
CA ARG A 3 52.29 -27.72 -7.85
C ARG A 3 51.48 -28.41 -6.75
N ALA A 4 51.41 -27.80 -5.57
CA ALA A 4 50.59 -28.29 -4.48
C ALA A 4 49.10 -28.35 -4.91
N LYS A 5 48.51 -29.55 -4.88
CA LYS A 5 47.10 -29.77 -5.23
C LYS A 5 46.25 -29.42 -4.01
N VAL A 6 45.65 -28.23 -4.02
CA VAL A 6 44.73 -27.78 -2.96
C VAL A 6 43.47 -28.65 -3.00
N GLN A 7 43.19 -29.38 -1.92
CA GLN A 7 41.93 -30.10 -1.77
C GLN A 7 40.78 -29.10 -1.63
N ARG A 8 39.89 -29.05 -2.64
CA ARG A 8 38.63 -28.31 -2.55
C ARG A 8 37.64 -29.15 -1.74
N LYS A 9 37.47 -28.85 -0.45
CA LYS A 9 36.35 -29.38 0.33
C LYS A 9 35.11 -28.59 -0.07
N SER A 10 34.08 -29.29 -0.56
CA SER A 10 32.75 -28.70 -0.74
C SER A 10 32.19 -28.44 0.65
N THR A 11 32.19 -27.19 1.08
CA THR A 11 31.48 -26.79 2.30
C THR A 11 30.02 -26.62 1.91
N ALA A 12 29.19 -27.63 2.21
CA ALA A 12 27.74 -27.46 2.14
C ALA A 12 27.37 -26.29 3.06
N ILE A 13 26.84 -25.21 2.47
CA ILE A 13 26.41 -24.05 3.23
C ILE A 13 25.07 -24.43 3.86
N ASP A 14 25.04 -24.47 5.19
CA ASP A 14 23.80 -24.68 5.92
C ASP A 14 22.89 -23.46 5.71
N MET A 15 21.77 -23.69 5.03
CA MET A 15 20.77 -22.66 4.71
C MET A 15 19.73 -22.49 5.81
N THR A 16 19.74 -23.33 6.86
CA THR A 16 18.71 -23.30 7.93
C THR A 16 18.59 -21.91 8.57
N ALA A 17 19.71 -21.29 8.90
CA ALA A 17 19.71 -19.94 9.48
C ALA A 17 19.18 -18.87 8.51
N MET A 18 19.48 -18.97 7.21
CA MET A 18 19.01 -18.00 6.22
C MET A 18 17.51 -18.18 5.91
N CYS A 19 17.04 -19.43 5.89
CA CYS A 19 15.65 -19.76 5.64
C CYS A 19 14.74 -19.24 6.76
N ASP A 20 15.15 -19.38 8.02
CA ASP A 20 14.39 -18.90 9.18
C ASP A 20 14.23 -17.37 9.18
N VAL A 21 15.33 -16.65 8.90
CA VAL A 21 15.31 -15.18 8.74
C VAL A 21 14.36 -14.76 7.60
N SER A 22 14.38 -15.47 6.47
CA SER A 22 13.50 -15.15 5.36
C SER A 22 12.02 -15.41 5.66
N PHE A 23 11.70 -16.46 6.43
CA PHE A 23 10.33 -16.77 6.85
C PHE A 23 9.80 -15.76 7.88
N LEU A 24 10.64 -15.31 8.81
CA LEU A 24 10.30 -14.22 9.73
C LEU A 24 9.99 -12.91 8.99
N LEU A 25 10.78 -12.54 7.98
CA LEU A 25 10.50 -11.33 7.20
C LEU A 25 9.24 -11.46 6.35
N LEU A 26 9.03 -12.61 5.71
CA LEU A 26 7.82 -12.87 4.92
C LEU A 26 6.56 -12.78 5.81
N THR A 27 6.56 -13.44 6.96
CA THR A 27 5.43 -13.39 7.90
C THR A 27 5.21 -11.99 8.46
N PHE A 28 6.27 -11.26 8.80
CA PHE A 28 6.19 -9.86 9.22
C PHE A 28 5.56 -8.98 8.13
N PHE A 29 6.02 -9.07 6.88
CA PHE A 29 5.43 -8.29 5.78
C PHE A 29 3.99 -8.69 5.47
N ILE A 30 3.63 -9.98 5.55
CA ILE A 30 2.24 -10.43 5.38
C ILE A 30 1.34 -9.86 6.48
N LEU A 31 1.79 -9.89 7.75
CA LEU A 31 0.98 -9.43 8.88
C LEU A 31 0.89 -7.89 8.98
N THR A 32 1.91 -7.17 8.52
CA THR A 32 1.93 -5.69 8.52
C THR A 32 1.37 -5.09 7.24
N ALA A 33 1.19 -5.87 6.18
CA ALA A 33 0.57 -5.41 4.95
C ALA A 33 -0.89 -5.02 5.18
N THR A 34 -1.20 -3.75 4.98
CA THR A 34 -2.58 -3.27 4.90
C THR A 34 -3.12 -3.50 3.49
N ALA A 35 -4.22 -4.25 3.36
CA ALA A 35 -4.89 -4.41 2.08
C ALA A 35 -5.33 -3.04 1.54
N ARG A 36 -4.83 -2.68 0.36
CA ARG A 36 -5.31 -1.50 -0.36
C ARG A 36 -6.79 -1.71 -0.66
N GLN A 37 -7.64 -0.77 -0.23
CA GLN A 37 -9.06 -0.82 -0.59
C GLN A 37 -9.19 -0.71 -2.10
N PRO A 38 -9.99 -1.59 -2.74
CA PRO A 38 -10.20 -1.50 -4.18
C PRO A 38 -10.90 -0.18 -4.50
N ASP A 39 -10.32 0.59 -5.43
CA ASP A 39 -10.91 1.83 -5.90
C ASP A 39 -12.22 1.48 -6.64
N PRO A 40 -13.36 2.13 -6.32
CA PRO A 40 -14.67 1.76 -6.89
C PRO A 40 -14.81 2.06 -8.38
N LEU A 41 -13.86 2.82 -8.93
CA LEU A 41 -13.73 3.15 -10.33
C LEU A 41 -12.25 3.01 -10.71
N GLU A 42 -11.95 2.20 -11.71
CA GLU A 42 -10.61 2.13 -12.28
C GLU A 42 -10.31 3.45 -13.03
N VAL A 43 -9.56 4.35 -12.40
CA VAL A 43 -9.12 5.61 -12.99
C VAL A 43 -7.64 5.51 -13.34
N THR A 44 -7.31 5.60 -14.63
CA THR A 44 -5.93 5.66 -15.11
C THR A 44 -5.46 7.11 -15.13
N THR A 45 -4.73 7.52 -14.08
CA THR A 45 -4.13 8.86 -14.04
C THR A 45 -2.92 8.93 -14.99
N PRO A 46 -2.83 9.94 -15.88
CA PRO A 46 -1.68 10.11 -16.77
C PRO A 46 -0.42 10.49 -15.98
N SER A 47 0.75 10.29 -16.58
CA SER A 47 2.03 10.67 -15.96
C SER A 47 2.09 12.18 -15.74
N SER A 48 2.34 12.61 -14.50
CA SER A 48 2.53 14.02 -14.17
C SER A 48 3.81 14.57 -14.82
N SER A 49 3.71 15.71 -15.48
CA SER A 49 4.84 16.48 -16.00
C SER A 49 5.36 17.53 -15.00
N TYR A 50 4.66 17.73 -13.87
CA TYR A 50 4.97 18.76 -12.88
C TYR A 50 5.88 18.25 -11.77
N LYS A 51 6.88 19.06 -11.40
CA LYS A 51 7.90 18.74 -10.38
C LYS A 51 7.43 18.98 -8.95
N PHE A 52 6.39 19.81 -8.76
CA PHE A 52 5.81 20.03 -7.45
C PHE A 52 4.93 18.83 -7.08
N LYS A 53 5.28 18.18 -5.97
CA LYS A 53 4.48 17.09 -5.43
C LYS A 53 3.18 17.65 -4.90
N VAL A 54 2.10 16.93 -5.18
CA VAL A 54 0.82 17.16 -4.53
C VAL A 54 1.02 16.90 -3.02
N PRO A 55 0.55 17.78 -2.12
CA PRO A 55 0.65 17.57 -0.67
C PRO A 55 0.04 16.24 -0.25
N ASP A 56 0.55 15.58 0.78
CA ASP A 56 -0.02 14.31 1.26
C ASP A 56 -1.16 14.52 2.28
N VAL A 57 -1.44 15.77 2.66
CA VAL A 57 -2.38 16.15 3.74
C VAL A 57 -3.40 17.15 3.22
N ASP A 58 -4.63 17.09 3.75
CA ASP A 58 -5.75 17.99 3.42
C ASP A 58 -6.17 17.97 1.95
N ILE A 59 -6.19 16.77 1.36
CA ILE A 59 -6.64 16.57 -0.03
C ILE A 59 -7.96 15.85 -0.08
N ALA A 60 -8.84 16.35 -0.93
CA ALA A 60 -10.04 15.67 -1.37
C ALA A 60 -9.91 15.31 -2.86
N ILE A 61 -10.22 14.08 -3.19
CA ILE A 61 -10.21 13.54 -4.55
C ILE A 61 -11.66 13.38 -5.00
N LEU A 62 -11.98 13.98 -6.14
CA LEU A 62 -13.26 13.84 -6.82
C LEU A 62 -13.04 13.07 -8.12
N SER A 63 -13.56 11.84 -8.18
CA SER A 63 -13.47 10.97 -9.35
C SER A 63 -14.84 10.89 -10.02
N ILE A 64 -14.92 11.30 -11.29
CA ILE A 64 -16.17 11.33 -12.06
C ILE A 64 -16.08 10.31 -13.18
N GLY A 65 -17.01 9.37 -13.24
CA GLY A 65 -17.05 8.35 -14.28
C GLY A 65 -18.35 7.57 -14.29
N HIS A 66 -18.75 7.07 -15.46
CA HIS A 66 -19.99 6.32 -15.67
C HIS A 66 -21.26 6.97 -15.06
N GLY A 67 -21.36 8.31 -15.15
CA GLY A 67 -22.49 9.07 -14.61
C GLY A 67 -22.56 9.12 -13.08
N LYS A 68 -21.53 8.62 -12.37
CA LYS A 68 -21.41 8.65 -10.91
C LYS A 68 -20.23 9.54 -10.50
N VAL A 69 -20.33 10.09 -9.29
CA VAL A 69 -19.27 10.90 -8.66
C VAL A 69 -18.84 10.17 -7.40
N PHE A 70 -17.56 9.92 -7.28
CA PHE A 70 -16.92 9.34 -6.11
C PHE A 70 -16.12 10.44 -5.40
N TYR A 71 -16.26 10.50 -4.09
CA TYR A 71 -15.59 11.47 -3.24
C TYR A 71 -14.75 10.74 -2.20
N GLU A 72 -13.48 11.11 -2.13
CA GLU A 72 -12.52 10.58 -1.17
C GLU A 72 -11.80 11.73 -0.48
N VAL A 73 -11.56 11.59 0.82
CA VAL A 73 -10.76 12.55 1.62
C VAL A 73 -9.63 11.79 2.27
N VAL A 74 -8.43 12.36 2.19
CA VAL A 74 -7.25 11.81 2.85
C VAL A 74 -7.39 12.04 4.37
N GLY A 75 -7.36 10.95 5.13
CA GLY A 75 -7.51 10.96 6.58
C GLY A 75 -8.81 10.31 7.05
N LYS A 76 -8.70 9.22 7.81
CA LYS A 76 -9.85 8.44 8.30
C LYS A 76 -10.76 9.27 9.21
N ASP A 77 -10.16 10.08 10.09
CA ASP A 77 -10.89 10.90 11.06
C ASP A 77 -11.69 12.00 10.35
N VAL A 78 -11.06 12.67 9.38
CA VAL A 78 -11.70 13.71 8.56
C VAL A 78 -12.83 13.10 7.73
N LYS A 79 -12.62 11.91 7.15
CA LYS A 79 -13.64 11.18 6.39
C LYS A 79 -14.87 10.87 7.26
N MET A 80 -14.66 10.36 8.48
CA MET A 80 -15.74 10.03 9.41
C MET A 80 -16.52 11.28 9.83
N ALA A 81 -15.82 12.34 10.26
CA ALA A 81 -16.45 13.60 10.64
C ALA A 81 -17.19 14.27 9.48
N THR A 82 -16.72 14.10 8.23
CA THR A 82 -17.40 14.61 7.04
C THR A 82 -18.69 13.86 6.78
N LEU A 83 -18.69 12.52 6.90
CA LEU A 83 -19.90 11.71 6.74
C LEU A 83 -20.96 12.05 7.78
N ASP A 84 -20.58 12.25 9.04
CA ASP A 84 -21.52 12.61 10.11
C ASP A 84 -22.21 13.94 9.82
N LYS A 85 -21.42 14.98 9.49
CA LYS A 85 -21.95 16.32 9.16
C LYS A 85 -22.83 16.31 7.90
N MET A 86 -22.47 15.51 6.89
CA MET A 86 -23.28 15.37 5.69
C MET A 86 -24.58 14.61 5.97
N GLY A 87 -24.54 13.61 6.85
CA GLY A 87 -25.69 12.84 7.28
C GLY A 87 -26.71 13.70 8.02
N GLU A 88 -26.24 14.55 8.94
CA GLU A 88 -27.06 15.54 9.64
C GLU A 88 -27.69 16.56 8.67
N ARG A 89 -26.88 17.12 7.76
CA ARG A 89 -27.33 18.18 6.85
C ARG A 89 -28.39 17.71 5.86
N TYR A 90 -28.25 16.49 5.37
CA TYR A 90 -29.15 15.93 4.35
C TYR A 90 -30.17 14.93 4.92
N ASN A 91 -30.16 14.69 6.24
CA ASN A 91 -30.97 13.66 6.91
C ASN A 91 -30.81 12.25 6.31
N ILE A 92 -29.58 11.90 5.94
CA ILE A 92 -29.25 10.60 5.32
C ILE A 92 -28.45 9.78 6.32
N LYS A 93 -28.79 8.49 6.46
CA LYS A 93 -28.00 7.53 7.24
C LYS A 93 -27.04 6.80 6.31
N PHE A 94 -25.73 7.00 6.52
CA PHE A 94 -24.71 6.24 5.84
C PHE A 94 -24.56 4.85 6.48
N THR A 95 -24.25 3.85 5.66
CA THR A 95 -23.90 2.51 6.11
C THR A 95 -22.43 2.53 6.59
N PRO A 96 -22.11 1.86 7.71
CA PRO A 96 -20.74 1.80 8.23
C PRO A 96 -19.77 1.08 7.29
#